data_AF-A0A1I2EKL6-F1
#
_entry.id   AF-A0A1I2EKL6-F1
#
_cell.length_a   1.000
_cell.length_b   1.000
_cell.length_c   1.000
_cell.angle_alpha   90.00
_cell.angle_beta   90.00
_cell.angle_gamma   90.00
#
_symmetry.space_group_name_H-M   'P 1'
#
loop_
_entity.id
_entity.type
_entity.pdbx_description
1 polymer ?
#
loop_
_entity_poly.entity_id
_entity_poly.type
_entity_poly.pdbx_seq_one_letter_code
_entity_poly.pdbx_strand_id
1 'polypeptide(L)'
;MTGHAVMPFANGISAKLAARSRHVCAFLGAGASRACGLPDVAGLQTLVLKGLNPEQRTAFESQLAGRNLEAALSRLRRIAVLLDGGDDTVDGLGAAEARALDLAVCRLVVSALDIANADIDPTLRFAAWAARANYHLPVELFTVNYDLLLESALEALGVPYFDGFVGALRARFRVDLVESAPSDADEWLPAFLVRLWKLHGSVHWAWEGGERAEVVRVGAPVADAQPAAIYPSDAKYDESRRVPFVVLQDRLRRALNHPETLMIISGYSFGDAHLNEVLFDAARRRPRSELIALCFDAIPDELVDRALTTPNLQAVGAQEAVLGGVRADWEAPSEAPADLWRDGRLALGDFRHLASFLARSSPPEGELEARLADLLAKAAEGAHA
;
A
#
# COMPACT_ATOMS: atom_id res chain seq x y z
N MET A 1 -12.19 33.31 10.55
CA MET A 1 -10.92 32.66 10.20
C MET A 1 -10.98 32.37 8.72
N THR A 2 -9.96 32.80 7.96
CA THR A 2 -9.82 32.43 6.54
C THR A 2 -9.59 30.93 6.45
N GLY A 3 -10.31 30.25 5.57
CA GLY A 3 -10.15 28.82 5.35
C GLY A 3 -8.86 28.51 4.58
N HIS A 4 -8.62 27.23 4.31
CA HIS A 4 -7.49 26.80 3.50
C HIS A 4 -7.81 26.98 2.01
N ALA A 5 -6.90 27.57 1.24
CA ALA A 5 -7.11 27.75 -0.18
C ALA A 5 -6.65 26.52 -0.99
N VAL A 6 -7.56 25.95 -1.79
CA VAL A 6 -7.34 24.70 -2.54
C VAL A 6 -6.21 24.83 -3.58
N MET A 7 -6.22 25.90 -4.39
CA MET A 7 -5.24 26.07 -5.46
C MET A 7 -3.81 26.29 -4.94
N PRO A 8 -3.56 27.16 -3.95
CA PRO A 8 -2.24 27.27 -3.31
C PRO A 8 -1.73 25.95 -2.73
N PHE A 9 -2.60 25.16 -2.09
CA PHE A 9 -2.23 23.84 -1.56
C PHE A 9 -1.79 22.88 -2.69
N ALA A 10 -2.61 22.74 -3.73
CA ALA A 10 -2.32 21.85 -4.86
C ALA A 10 -1.08 22.26 -5.66
N ASN A 11 -0.91 23.56 -5.89
CA ASN A 11 0.29 24.12 -6.53
C ASN A 11 1.54 23.88 -5.66
N GLY A 12 1.40 23.96 -4.34
CA GLY A 12 2.45 23.62 -3.39
C GLY A 12 2.93 22.19 -3.52
N ILE A 13 2.02 21.21 -3.62
CA ILE A 13 2.36 19.80 -3.87
C ILE A 13 3.10 19.66 -5.22
N SER A 14 2.55 20.24 -6.28
CA SER A 14 3.13 20.15 -7.63
C SER A 14 4.54 20.75 -7.70
N ALA A 15 4.76 21.91 -7.07
CA ALA A 15 6.07 22.57 -7.01
C ALA A 15 7.09 21.72 -6.24
N LYS A 16 6.69 21.09 -5.13
CA LYS A 16 7.56 20.21 -4.34
C LYS A 16 7.95 18.96 -5.10
N LEU A 17 7.03 18.39 -5.89
CA LEU A 17 7.31 17.25 -6.75
C LEU A 17 8.15 17.62 -7.98
N ALA A 18 8.04 18.85 -8.48
CA ALA A 18 8.90 19.32 -9.56
C ALA A 18 10.39 19.45 -9.14
N ALA A 19 10.65 19.68 -7.85
CA ALA A 19 11.99 19.70 -7.28
C ALA A 19 12.61 18.27 -7.28
N ARG A 20 13.53 18.02 -8.22
CA ARG A 20 14.13 16.69 -8.45
C ARG A 20 15.12 16.21 -7.40
N SER A 21 15.50 17.10 -6.49
CA SER A 21 16.42 16.83 -5.39
C SER A 21 15.76 16.23 -4.15
N ARG A 22 14.42 16.30 -4.03
CA ARG A 22 13.72 15.74 -2.88
C ARG A 22 13.68 14.22 -2.96
N HIS A 23 13.80 13.58 -1.80
CA HIS A 23 13.44 12.19 -1.64
C HIS A 23 11.91 12.07 -1.62
N VAL A 24 11.34 11.25 -2.51
CA VAL A 24 9.88 11.17 -2.70
C VAL A 24 9.41 9.76 -2.39
N CYS A 25 8.45 9.68 -1.48
CA CYS A 25 7.78 8.44 -1.11
C CYS A 25 6.27 8.55 -1.31
N ALA A 26 5.63 7.42 -1.60
CA ALA A 26 4.19 7.25 -1.46
C ALA A 26 3.89 6.09 -0.52
N PHE A 27 2.81 6.18 0.25
CA PHE A 27 2.30 5.11 1.09
C PHE A 27 0.85 4.84 0.72
N LEU A 28 0.57 3.64 0.21
CA LEU A 28 -0.74 3.25 -0.32
C LEU A 28 -1.39 2.17 0.54
N GLY A 29 -2.61 2.44 1.00
CA GLY A 29 -3.47 1.46 1.67
C GLY A 29 -4.61 0.95 0.79
N ALA A 30 -5.50 0.15 1.39
CA ALA A 30 -6.55 -0.57 0.66
C ALA A 30 -7.51 0.33 -0.12
N GLY A 31 -7.66 1.60 0.27
CA GLY A 31 -8.45 2.58 -0.48
C GLY A 31 -7.93 2.84 -1.89
N ALA A 32 -6.63 2.68 -2.15
CA ALA A 32 -6.07 2.76 -3.50
C ALA A 32 -6.53 1.59 -4.39
N SER A 33 -6.58 0.37 -3.80
CA SER A 33 -7.12 -0.82 -4.47
C SER A 33 -8.64 -0.73 -4.66
N ARG A 34 -9.36 -0.16 -3.68
CA ARG A 34 -10.81 0.13 -3.80
C ARG A 34 -11.14 1.06 -4.94
N ALA A 35 -10.31 2.08 -5.17
CA ALA A 35 -10.45 2.98 -6.31
C ALA A 35 -10.37 2.25 -7.66
N CYS A 36 -9.75 1.07 -7.69
CA CYS A 36 -9.63 0.18 -8.84
C CYS A 36 -10.68 -0.95 -8.86
N GLY A 37 -11.69 -0.90 -7.98
CA GLY A 37 -12.76 -1.90 -7.91
C GLY A 37 -12.46 -3.14 -7.05
N LEU A 38 -11.29 -3.22 -6.41
CA LEU A 38 -10.98 -4.30 -5.46
C LEU A 38 -11.63 -4.07 -4.09
N PRO A 39 -11.86 -5.13 -3.28
CA PRO A 39 -12.35 -4.97 -1.92
C PRO A 39 -11.28 -4.37 -0.99
N ASP A 40 -11.70 -3.61 0.02
CA ASP A 40 -10.85 -3.38 1.20
C ASP A 40 -10.92 -4.55 2.18
N VAL A 41 -10.26 -4.43 3.33
CA VAL A 41 -10.24 -5.45 4.38
C VAL A 41 -11.64 -5.89 4.82
N ALA A 42 -12.59 -4.96 4.96
CA ALA A 42 -13.96 -5.28 5.35
C ALA A 42 -14.74 -6.00 4.23
N GLY A 43 -14.59 -5.54 2.99
CA GLY A 43 -15.15 -6.21 1.81
C GLY A 43 -14.55 -7.61 1.62
N LEU A 44 -13.24 -7.74 1.83
CA LEU A 44 -12.49 -8.98 1.72
C LEU A 44 -12.96 -10.01 2.76
N GLN A 45 -13.14 -9.59 4.01
CA GLN A 45 -13.71 -10.43 5.06
C GLN A 45 -15.11 -10.95 4.68
N THR A 46 -15.95 -10.09 4.10
CA THR A 46 -17.29 -10.46 3.65
C THR A 46 -17.25 -11.51 2.52
N LEU A 47 -16.37 -11.33 1.54
CA LEU A 47 -16.18 -12.26 0.44
C LEU A 47 -15.62 -13.61 0.90
N VAL A 48 -14.65 -13.60 1.81
CA VAL A 48 -14.10 -14.79 2.45
C VAL A 48 -15.21 -15.57 3.17
N LEU A 49 -15.97 -14.93 4.05
CA LEU A 49 -17.05 -15.60 4.79
C LEU A 49 -18.08 -16.23 3.84
N LYS A 50 -18.44 -15.53 2.76
CA LYS A 50 -19.37 -16.04 1.74
C LYS A 50 -18.80 -17.27 1.01
N GLY A 51 -17.49 -17.30 0.74
CA GLY A 51 -16.82 -18.38 0.02
C GLY A 51 -16.52 -19.64 0.85
N LEU A 52 -16.48 -19.52 2.18
CA LEU A 52 -16.28 -20.67 3.07
C LEU A 52 -17.52 -21.58 3.11
N ASN A 53 -17.29 -22.89 3.24
CA ASN A 53 -18.38 -23.85 3.49
C ASN A 53 -19.01 -23.61 4.88
N PRO A 54 -20.20 -24.16 5.19
CA PRO A 54 -20.90 -23.85 6.44
C PRO A 54 -20.08 -24.10 7.72
N GLU A 55 -19.35 -25.21 7.77
CA GLU A 55 -18.54 -25.60 8.94
C GLU A 55 -17.32 -24.68 9.11
N GLN A 56 -16.58 -24.43 8.02
CA GLN A 56 -15.46 -23.49 7.98
C GLN A 56 -15.88 -22.08 8.32
N ARG A 57 -17.05 -21.63 7.84
CA ARG A 57 -17.60 -20.31 8.11
C ARG A 57 -17.85 -20.14 9.60
N THR A 58 -18.56 -21.08 10.24
CA THR A 58 -18.83 -21.02 11.69
C THR A 58 -17.54 -21.01 12.50
N ALA A 59 -16.57 -21.85 12.13
CA ALA A 59 -15.26 -21.85 12.78
C ALA A 59 -14.54 -20.49 12.62
N PHE A 60 -14.57 -19.90 11.42
CA PHE A 60 -13.91 -18.63 11.15
C PHE A 60 -14.59 -17.43 11.82
N GLU A 61 -15.92 -17.40 11.88
CA GLU A 61 -16.70 -16.39 12.61
C GLU A 61 -16.32 -16.34 14.08
N SER A 62 -16.07 -17.50 14.70
CA SER A 62 -15.54 -17.59 16.08
C SER A 62 -14.18 -16.90 16.22
N GLN A 63 -13.29 -17.06 15.22
CA GLN A 63 -11.97 -16.43 15.23
C GLN A 63 -12.04 -14.91 15.03
N LEU A 64 -13.04 -14.42 14.29
CA LEU A 64 -13.30 -13.00 14.03
C LEU A 64 -13.93 -12.26 15.22
N ALA A 65 -14.36 -12.94 16.28
CA ALA A 65 -15.01 -12.30 17.44
C ALA A 65 -14.10 -11.24 18.08
N GLY A 66 -14.39 -9.96 17.81
CA GLY A 66 -13.59 -8.81 18.27
C GLY A 66 -12.27 -8.62 17.53
N ARG A 67 -12.10 -9.23 16.34
CA ARG A 67 -10.86 -9.23 15.55
C ARG A 67 -11.15 -8.94 14.08
N ASN A 68 -10.18 -8.37 13.38
CA ASN A 68 -10.23 -8.26 11.92
C ASN A 68 -9.76 -9.57 11.26
N LEU A 69 -9.96 -9.67 9.93
CA LEU A 69 -9.51 -10.79 9.08
C LEU A 69 -8.06 -11.20 9.37
N GLU A 70 -7.22 -10.19 9.47
CA GLU A 70 -5.80 -10.24 9.71
C GLU A 70 -5.44 -10.91 11.06
N ALA A 71 -6.01 -10.42 12.15
CA ALA A 71 -5.82 -10.99 13.49
C ALA A 71 -6.42 -12.40 13.62
N ALA A 72 -7.48 -12.73 12.87
CA ALA A 72 -8.04 -14.06 12.82
C ALA A 72 -7.08 -15.06 12.13
N LEU A 73 -6.47 -14.69 10.99
CA LEU A 73 -5.43 -15.50 10.34
C LEU A 73 -4.23 -15.75 11.27
N SER A 74 -3.73 -14.72 11.93
CA SER A 74 -2.65 -14.87 12.94
C SER A 74 -3.04 -15.82 14.08
N ARG A 75 -4.31 -15.82 14.49
CA ARG A 75 -4.79 -16.74 15.52
C ARG A 75 -4.84 -18.18 15.02
N LEU A 76 -5.34 -18.43 13.80
CA LEU A 76 -5.35 -19.77 13.20
C LEU A 76 -3.94 -20.36 13.12
N ARG A 77 -2.97 -19.58 12.66
CA ARG A 77 -1.56 -20.02 12.57
C ARG A 77 -0.98 -20.34 13.96
N ARG A 78 -1.31 -19.56 14.99
CA ARG A 78 -0.90 -19.87 16.38
C ARG A 78 -1.52 -21.17 16.90
N ILE A 79 -2.81 -21.40 16.65
CA ILE A 79 -3.48 -22.66 17.02
C ILE A 79 -2.78 -23.84 16.34
N ALA A 80 -2.49 -23.74 15.04
CA ALA A 80 -1.83 -24.77 14.25
C ALA A 80 -0.41 -25.14 14.74
N VAL A 81 0.32 -24.19 15.31
CA VAL A 81 1.67 -24.41 15.87
C VAL A 81 1.58 -24.93 17.30
N LEU A 82 0.69 -24.36 18.13
CA LEU A 82 0.56 -24.75 19.54
C LEU A 82 0.08 -26.20 19.73
N LEU A 83 -0.75 -26.69 18.81
CA LEU A 83 -1.36 -28.01 18.90
C LEU A 83 -0.67 -29.06 18.00
N ASP A 84 0.49 -28.73 17.43
CA ASP A 84 1.17 -29.63 16.49
C ASP A 84 1.57 -30.95 17.16
N GLY A 85 1.15 -32.08 16.56
CA GLY A 85 1.40 -33.42 17.09
C GLY A 85 0.56 -33.84 18.31
N GLY A 86 -0.46 -33.06 18.69
CA GLY A 86 -1.42 -33.39 19.75
C GLY A 86 -2.87 -33.50 19.28
N ASP A 87 -3.74 -34.05 20.14
CA ASP A 87 -5.19 -34.20 19.90
C ASP A 87 -6.02 -33.13 20.62
N ASP A 88 -5.35 -32.16 21.27
CA ASP A 88 -6.01 -31.04 21.94
C ASP A 88 -6.66 -30.07 20.95
N THR A 89 -7.62 -29.27 21.43
CA THR A 89 -8.32 -28.27 20.62
C THR A 89 -8.34 -26.92 21.30
N VAL A 90 -8.34 -25.85 20.50
CA VAL A 90 -8.54 -24.46 20.95
C VAL A 90 -9.68 -23.86 20.12
N ASP A 91 -10.69 -23.33 20.80
CA ASP A 91 -11.94 -22.84 20.16
C ASP A 91 -12.61 -23.87 19.25
N GLY A 92 -12.46 -25.16 19.56
CA GLY A 92 -12.99 -26.26 18.76
C GLY A 92 -12.19 -26.58 17.49
N LEU A 93 -10.97 -26.06 17.36
CA LEU A 93 -10.04 -26.36 16.27
C LEU A 93 -8.80 -27.10 16.78
N GLY A 94 -8.50 -28.25 16.17
CA GLY A 94 -7.20 -28.91 16.26
C GLY A 94 -6.18 -28.32 15.28
N ALA A 95 -4.93 -28.82 15.32
CA ALA A 95 -3.86 -28.30 14.46
C ALA A 95 -4.15 -28.44 12.96
N ALA A 96 -4.64 -29.61 12.52
CA ALA A 96 -4.93 -29.89 11.12
C ALA A 96 -6.10 -29.02 10.59
N GLU A 97 -7.14 -28.84 11.40
CA GLU A 97 -8.32 -28.04 11.07
C GLU A 97 -7.96 -26.55 10.95
N ALA A 98 -7.15 -26.03 11.88
CA ALA A 98 -6.66 -24.66 11.83
C ALA A 98 -5.82 -24.40 10.57
N ARG A 99 -4.93 -25.35 10.18
CA ARG A 99 -4.15 -25.26 8.92
C ARG A 99 -5.04 -25.30 7.68
N ALA A 100 -6.02 -26.20 7.66
CA ALA A 100 -6.96 -26.31 6.55
C ALA A 100 -7.82 -25.05 6.39
N LEU A 101 -8.25 -24.44 7.50
CA LEU A 101 -9.01 -23.20 7.51
C LEU A 101 -8.17 -22.00 7.06
N ASP A 102 -6.94 -21.85 7.56
CA ASP A 102 -6.00 -20.81 7.11
C ASP A 102 -5.77 -20.89 5.59
N LEU A 103 -5.50 -22.10 5.07
CA LEU A 103 -5.36 -22.32 3.62
C LEU A 103 -6.61 -21.95 2.84
N ALA A 104 -7.80 -22.31 3.33
CA ALA A 104 -9.07 -21.97 2.67
C ALA A 104 -9.30 -20.46 2.63
N VAL A 105 -9.05 -19.76 3.74
CA VAL A 105 -9.17 -18.30 3.80
C VAL A 105 -8.16 -17.63 2.89
N CYS A 106 -6.88 -18.04 2.92
CA CYS A 106 -5.85 -17.48 2.04
C CYS A 106 -6.19 -17.65 0.55
N ARG A 107 -6.72 -18.81 0.13
CA ARG A 107 -7.19 -19.00 -1.25
C ARG A 107 -8.30 -18.04 -1.63
N LEU A 108 -9.29 -17.87 -0.76
CA LEU A 108 -10.39 -16.93 -1.00
C LEU A 108 -9.91 -15.48 -1.04
N VAL A 109 -8.91 -15.12 -0.22
CA VAL A 109 -8.27 -13.80 -0.28
C VAL A 109 -7.58 -13.59 -1.63
N VAL A 110 -6.76 -14.54 -2.08
CA VAL A 110 -6.08 -14.45 -3.39
C VAL A 110 -7.11 -14.31 -4.52
N SER A 111 -8.17 -15.11 -4.50
CA SER A 111 -9.24 -15.05 -5.52
C SER A 111 -10.00 -13.73 -5.48
N ALA A 112 -10.28 -13.17 -4.31
CA ALA A 112 -10.99 -11.91 -4.16
C ALA A 112 -10.16 -10.68 -4.57
N LEU A 113 -8.84 -10.84 -4.67
CA LEU A 113 -7.90 -9.80 -5.10
C LEU A 113 -7.39 -10.01 -6.54
N ASP A 114 -8.07 -10.87 -7.31
CA ASP A 114 -7.81 -11.00 -8.74
C ASP A 114 -8.08 -9.67 -9.45
N ILE A 115 -7.09 -9.23 -10.22
CA ILE A 115 -7.09 -7.95 -10.92
C ILE A 115 -7.61 -8.07 -12.36
N ALA A 116 -7.96 -9.26 -12.84
CA ALA A 116 -8.39 -9.48 -14.22
C ALA A 116 -9.55 -8.57 -14.66
N ASN A 117 -10.41 -8.18 -13.71
CA ASN A 117 -11.55 -7.27 -13.93
C ASN A 117 -11.42 -5.94 -13.17
N ALA A 118 -10.23 -5.61 -12.66
CA ALA A 118 -10.02 -4.36 -11.94
C ALA A 118 -9.98 -3.16 -12.91
N ASP A 119 -10.48 -2.01 -12.46
CA ASP A 119 -10.27 -0.73 -13.15
C ASP A 119 -8.84 -0.27 -12.91
N ILE A 120 -7.95 -0.56 -13.87
CA ILE A 120 -6.52 -0.29 -13.73
C ILE A 120 -6.14 1.16 -14.04
N ASP A 121 -7.04 2.01 -14.58
CA ASP A 121 -6.75 3.41 -14.97
C ASP A 121 -6.09 4.22 -13.85
N PRO A 122 -6.59 4.22 -12.61
CA PRO A 122 -5.98 4.97 -11.51
C PRO A 122 -4.53 4.54 -11.27
N THR A 123 -4.27 3.24 -11.31
CA THR A 123 -2.94 2.71 -11.03
C THR A 123 -1.99 2.93 -12.20
N LEU A 124 -2.47 2.89 -13.45
CA LEU A 124 -1.67 3.27 -14.64
C LEU A 124 -1.23 4.73 -14.57
N ARG A 125 -2.13 5.66 -14.24
CA ARG A 125 -1.79 7.08 -14.08
C ARG A 125 -0.76 7.29 -12.97
N PHE A 126 -0.94 6.59 -11.85
CA PHE A 126 -0.01 6.66 -10.73
C PHE A 126 1.37 6.07 -11.08
N ALA A 127 1.42 4.93 -11.76
CA ALA A 127 2.66 4.30 -12.22
C ALA A 127 3.39 5.18 -13.25
N ALA A 128 2.67 5.84 -14.15
CA ALA A 128 3.24 6.81 -15.08
C ALA A 128 3.89 8.01 -14.36
N TRP A 129 3.27 8.49 -13.27
CA TRP A 129 3.89 9.50 -12.41
C TRP A 129 5.13 8.96 -11.66
N ALA A 130 5.10 7.72 -11.19
CA ALA A 130 6.21 7.11 -10.46
C ALA A 130 7.43 6.84 -11.36
N ALA A 131 7.22 6.59 -12.65
CA ALA A 131 8.24 6.26 -13.66
C ALA A 131 9.28 7.35 -13.94
N ARG A 132 9.26 8.45 -13.20
CA ARG A 132 10.07 9.64 -13.49
C ARG A 132 11.55 9.41 -13.20
N ALA A 133 12.27 9.08 -14.25
CA ALA A 133 13.71 8.81 -14.23
C ALA A 133 14.63 10.00 -13.87
N ASN A 134 14.10 11.21 -13.69
CA ASN A 134 14.90 12.43 -13.46
C ASN A 134 14.99 12.87 -11.99
N TYR A 135 14.52 12.07 -11.03
CA TYR A 135 14.84 12.33 -9.62
C TYR A 135 16.27 11.90 -9.30
N HIS A 136 16.92 12.59 -8.36
CA HIS A 136 18.26 12.20 -7.90
C HIS A 136 18.23 10.90 -7.09
N LEU A 137 17.09 10.61 -6.47
CA LEU A 137 16.83 9.39 -5.72
C LEU A 137 15.60 8.70 -6.30
N PRO A 138 15.54 7.36 -6.25
CA PRO A 138 14.38 6.62 -6.74
C PRO A 138 13.12 6.98 -5.94
N VAL A 139 11.98 7.00 -6.64
CA VAL A 139 10.67 7.10 -6.00
C VAL A 139 10.39 5.80 -5.24
N GLU A 140 10.07 5.90 -3.95
CA GLU A 140 9.78 4.75 -3.10
C GLU A 140 8.27 4.62 -2.84
N LEU A 141 7.68 3.52 -3.28
CA LEU A 141 6.28 3.19 -3.11
C LEU A 141 6.16 2.15 -2.00
N PHE A 142 5.61 2.54 -0.86
CA PHE A 142 5.27 1.65 0.23
C PHE A 142 3.80 1.28 0.15
N THR A 143 3.46 0.02 0.39
CA THR A 143 2.05 -0.39 0.46
C THR A 143 1.83 -1.52 1.45
N VAL A 144 0.63 -1.53 2.03
CA VAL A 144 0.11 -2.63 2.86
C VAL A 144 -0.85 -3.52 2.07
N ASN A 145 -1.00 -3.29 0.77
CA ASN A 145 -1.91 -4.02 -0.09
C ASN A 145 -1.27 -5.31 -0.63
N TYR A 146 -2.07 -6.36 -0.72
CA TYR A 146 -1.60 -7.68 -1.16
C TYR A 146 -1.68 -7.87 -2.69
N ASP A 147 -2.64 -7.19 -3.34
CA ASP A 147 -2.96 -7.28 -4.77
C ASP A 147 -1.80 -6.83 -5.68
N LEU A 148 -1.89 -7.09 -6.99
CA LEU A 148 -0.81 -6.84 -7.95
C LEU A 148 -1.04 -5.61 -8.84
N LEU A 149 -1.86 -4.64 -8.42
CA LEU A 149 -2.20 -3.48 -9.26
C LEU A 149 -0.95 -2.66 -9.63
N LEU A 150 -0.08 -2.38 -8.66
CA LEU A 150 1.12 -1.56 -8.87
C LEU A 150 2.12 -2.25 -9.79
N GLU A 151 2.44 -3.51 -9.54
CA GLU A 151 3.32 -4.31 -10.39
C GLU A 151 2.78 -4.36 -11.82
N SER A 152 1.51 -4.70 -11.99
CA SER A 152 0.89 -4.85 -13.31
C SER A 152 0.88 -3.54 -14.08
N ALA A 153 0.63 -2.40 -13.42
CA ALA A 153 0.68 -1.09 -14.04
C ALA A 153 2.10 -0.68 -14.45
N LEU A 154 3.10 -0.92 -13.58
CA LEU A 154 4.51 -0.66 -13.89
C LEU A 154 4.98 -1.52 -15.07
N GLU A 155 4.67 -2.82 -15.07
CA GLU A 155 5.01 -3.73 -16.16
C GLU A 155 4.30 -3.38 -17.47
N ALA A 156 3.00 -3.07 -17.44
CA ALA A 156 2.24 -2.69 -18.64
C ALA A 156 2.78 -1.43 -19.30
N LEU A 157 3.27 -0.48 -18.51
CA LEU A 157 3.93 0.73 -19.01
C LEU A 157 5.41 0.50 -19.39
N GLY A 158 6.00 -0.63 -19.00
CA GLY A 158 7.42 -0.94 -19.17
C GLY A 158 8.33 -0.11 -18.28
N VAL A 159 7.83 0.30 -17.10
CA VAL A 159 8.55 1.07 -16.10
C VAL A 159 9.43 0.12 -15.29
N PRO A 160 10.76 0.30 -15.27
CA PRO A 160 11.63 -0.53 -14.45
C PRO A 160 11.34 -0.32 -12.96
N TYR A 161 11.17 -1.41 -12.22
CA TYR A 161 10.99 -1.36 -10.78
C TYR A 161 11.77 -2.45 -10.05
N PHE A 162 12.03 -2.22 -8.76
CA PHE A 162 12.64 -3.17 -7.84
C PHE A 162 11.74 -3.33 -6.61
N ASP A 163 11.36 -4.55 -6.29
CA ASP A 163 10.47 -4.88 -5.17
C ASP A 163 11.15 -5.64 -4.03
N GLY A 164 12.48 -5.69 -4.05
CA GLY A 164 13.28 -6.49 -3.12
C GLY A 164 13.61 -7.88 -3.63
N PHE A 165 13.00 -8.35 -4.72
CA PHE A 165 13.24 -9.68 -5.27
C PHE A 165 14.00 -9.61 -6.60
N VAL A 166 14.90 -10.57 -6.80
CA VAL A 166 15.64 -10.73 -8.07
C VAL A 166 15.44 -12.13 -8.62
N GLY A 167 14.99 -12.20 -9.87
CA GLY A 167 14.67 -13.42 -10.61
C GLY A 167 13.37 -13.29 -11.41
N ALA A 168 13.28 -14.00 -12.52
CA ALA A 168 12.13 -13.93 -13.43
C ALA A 168 11.04 -14.96 -13.09
N LEU A 169 11.41 -16.24 -12.94
CA LEU A 169 10.46 -17.33 -12.70
C LEU A 169 10.18 -17.54 -11.21
N ARG A 170 11.25 -17.49 -10.42
CA ARG A 170 11.24 -17.73 -8.98
C ARG A 170 12.29 -16.81 -8.38
N ALA A 171 11.85 -15.66 -7.88
CA ALA A 171 12.72 -14.58 -7.45
C ALA A 171 13.02 -14.71 -5.96
N ARG A 172 14.28 -14.48 -5.59
CA ARG A 172 14.75 -14.53 -4.20
C ARG A 172 14.89 -13.11 -3.67
N PHE A 173 14.56 -12.93 -2.39
CA PHE A 173 14.70 -11.63 -1.73
C PHE A 173 16.18 -11.28 -1.53
N ARG A 174 16.55 -10.04 -1.84
CA ARG A 174 17.93 -9.52 -1.78
C ARG A 174 18.05 -8.43 -0.73
N VAL A 175 18.39 -8.86 0.49
CA VAL A 175 18.54 -7.97 1.66
C VAL A 175 19.55 -6.86 1.39
N ASP A 176 20.70 -7.21 0.80
CA ASP A 176 21.78 -6.32 0.41
C ASP A 176 21.28 -5.16 -0.48
N LEU A 177 20.52 -5.48 -1.52
CA LEU A 177 20.00 -4.47 -2.45
C LEU A 177 18.94 -3.56 -1.82
N VAL A 178 18.12 -4.10 -0.91
CA VAL A 178 17.08 -3.32 -0.19
C VAL A 178 17.71 -2.36 0.83
N GLU A 179 18.72 -2.83 1.55
CA GLU A 179 19.38 -2.05 2.60
C GLU A 179 20.39 -1.04 2.06
N SER A 180 20.80 -1.16 0.78
CA SER A 180 21.76 -0.28 0.13
C SER A 180 21.42 1.21 0.28
N ALA A 181 22.48 1.98 0.52
CA ALA A 181 22.49 3.44 0.56
C ALA A 181 23.26 4.01 -0.65
N PRO A 182 23.09 5.30 -0.99
CA PRO A 182 23.84 5.92 -2.09
C PRO A 182 25.38 5.84 -1.95
N SER A 183 25.88 5.59 -0.74
CA SER A 183 27.31 5.34 -0.47
C SER A 183 27.81 3.98 -0.97
N ASP A 184 26.91 3.03 -1.20
CA ASP A 184 27.23 1.62 -1.44
C ASP A 184 27.32 1.38 -2.94
N ALA A 185 28.42 1.82 -3.56
CA ALA A 185 28.55 1.94 -5.01
C ALA A 185 28.26 0.66 -5.80
N ASP A 186 28.53 -0.52 -5.24
CA ASP A 186 28.36 -1.81 -5.91
C ASP A 186 26.93 -2.38 -5.80
N GLU A 187 26.15 -1.94 -4.80
CA GLU A 187 24.81 -2.48 -4.48
C GLU A 187 23.70 -1.44 -4.69
N TRP A 188 24.05 -0.16 -4.87
CA TRP A 188 23.10 0.92 -5.05
C TRP A 188 22.37 0.83 -6.39
N LEU A 189 21.06 0.63 -6.29
CA LEU A 189 20.19 0.58 -7.46
C LEU A 189 19.98 1.97 -8.07
N PRO A 190 20.06 2.10 -9.42
CA PRO A 190 19.84 3.35 -10.14
C PRO A 190 18.53 4.06 -9.79
N ALA A 191 18.54 5.39 -9.80
CA ALA A 191 17.37 6.22 -9.45
C ALA A 191 16.19 6.11 -10.44
N PHE A 192 16.42 5.59 -11.66
CA PHE A 192 15.35 5.36 -12.62
C PHE A 192 14.46 4.16 -12.26
N LEU A 193 14.91 3.26 -11.37
CA LEU A 193 14.10 2.17 -10.86
C LEU A 193 13.13 2.70 -9.81
N VAL A 194 11.84 2.50 -10.04
CA VAL A 194 10.84 2.66 -8.98
C VAL A 194 11.08 1.59 -7.91
N ARG A 195 11.09 1.96 -6.63
CA ARG A 195 11.24 1.01 -5.53
C ARG A 195 9.86 0.68 -4.95
N LEU A 196 9.44 -0.57 -4.95
CA LEU A 196 8.12 -1.01 -4.48
C LEU A 196 8.24 -1.91 -3.24
N TRP A 197 7.66 -1.50 -2.12
CA TRP A 197 7.83 -2.17 -0.83
C TRP A 197 6.48 -2.61 -0.27
N LYS A 198 6.21 -3.92 -0.34
CA LYS A 198 5.00 -4.53 0.21
C LYS A 198 5.21 -4.95 1.66
N LEU A 199 4.75 -4.12 2.59
CA LEU A 199 5.00 -4.27 4.02
C LEU A 199 4.27 -5.46 4.64
N HIS A 200 3.09 -5.79 4.11
CA HIS A 200 2.23 -6.88 4.59
C HIS A 200 2.32 -8.13 3.70
N GLY A 201 3.21 -8.13 2.72
CA GLY A 201 3.36 -9.23 1.77
C GLY A 201 2.46 -9.14 0.56
N SER A 202 2.35 -10.23 -0.20
CA SER A 202 1.66 -10.22 -1.48
C SER A 202 1.09 -11.58 -1.87
N VAL A 203 0.05 -11.56 -2.71
CA VAL A 203 -0.61 -12.75 -3.26
C VAL A 203 0.30 -13.63 -4.14
N HIS A 204 1.42 -13.09 -4.65
CA HIS A 204 2.41 -13.84 -5.43
C HIS A 204 3.67 -14.22 -4.64
N TRP A 205 3.69 -14.04 -3.32
CA TRP A 205 4.77 -14.52 -2.47
C TRP A 205 4.42 -15.89 -1.91
N ALA A 206 5.35 -16.84 -1.97
CA ALA A 206 5.18 -18.19 -1.45
C ALA A 206 6.25 -18.49 -0.40
N TRP A 207 5.88 -19.27 0.62
CA TRP A 207 6.84 -19.86 1.55
C TRP A 207 7.45 -21.12 0.92
N GLU A 208 8.78 -21.21 0.89
CA GLU A 208 9.51 -22.38 0.39
C GLU A 208 10.55 -22.88 1.39
N GLY A 209 10.62 -24.20 1.56
CA GLY A 209 11.56 -24.85 2.47
C GLY A 209 10.89 -25.37 3.73
N GLY A 210 11.57 -26.29 4.44
CA GLY A 210 11.10 -26.87 5.70
C GLY A 210 11.29 -25.91 6.87
N GLU A 211 12.11 -26.30 7.86
CA GLU A 211 12.33 -25.53 9.10
C GLU A 211 12.85 -24.09 8.89
N ARG A 212 13.51 -23.80 7.75
CA ARG A 212 13.95 -22.47 7.34
C ARG A 212 13.22 -22.02 6.09
N ALA A 213 11.90 -21.91 6.16
CA ALA A 213 11.13 -21.42 5.02
C ALA A 213 11.58 -19.99 4.63
N GLU A 214 11.96 -19.82 3.36
CA GLU A 214 12.24 -18.53 2.75
C GLU A 214 11.00 -18.04 2.01
N VAL A 215 10.87 -16.73 1.86
CA VAL A 215 9.85 -16.17 0.97
C VAL A 215 10.47 -16.03 -0.41
N VAL A 216 9.79 -16.57 -1.41
CA VAL A 216 10.08 -16.34 -2.82
C VAL A 216 8.90 -15.65 -3.50
N ARG A 217 9.20 -14.83 -4.50
CA ARG A 217 8.17 -14.28 -5.40
C ARG A 217 8.06 -15.17 -6.63
N VAL A 218 6.85 -15.66 -6.91
CA VAL A 218 6.53 -16.45 -8.10
C VAL A 218 5.89 -15.55 -9.17
N GLY A 219 6.01 -15.92 -10.44
CA GLY A 219 5.56 -15.09 -11.57
C GLY A 219 4.03 -14.99 -11.75
N ALA A 220 3.24 -15.60 -10.87
CA ALA A 220 1.78 -15.55 -10.87
C ALA A 220 1.29 -15.64 -9.42
N PRO A 221 0.04 -15.25 -9.10
CA PRO A 221 -0.56 -15.52 -7.81
C PRO A 221 -0.38 -16.99 -7.40
N VAL A 222 -0.11 -17.24 -6.12
CA VAL A 222 0.24 -18.58 -5.63
C VAL A 222 -0.89 -19.57 -5.92
N ALA A 223 -0.55 -20.72 -6.50
CA ALA A 223 -1.50 -21.77 -6.86
C ALA A 223 -2.14 -22.45 -5.63
N ASP A 224 -3.31 -23.07 -5.82
CA ASP A 224 -4.21 -23.61 -4.78
C ASP A 224 -3.57 -24.49 -3.70
N ALA A 225 -2.41 -25.06 -3.96
CA ALA A 225 -1.71 -25.99 -3.06
C ALA A 225 -0.72 -25.32 -2.07
N GLN A 226 -0.47 -24.00 -2.16
CA GLN A 226 0.48 -23.30 -1.27
C GLN A 226 -0.15 -22.05 -0.63
N PRO A 227 0.09 -21.79 0.68
CA PRO A 227 -0.36 -20.54 1.29
C PRO A 227 0.47 -19.36 0.76
N ALA A 228 -0.21 -18.35 0.24
CA ALA A 228 0.43 -17.08 -0.07
C ALA A 228 1.01 -16.45 1.21
N ALA A 229 2.20 -15.85 1.13
CA ALA A 229 2.86 -15.17 2.22
C ALA A 229 2.23 -13.79 2.46
N ILE A 230 0.98 -13.82 2.93
CA ILE A 230 0.15 -12.70 3.35
C ILE A 230 0.30 -12.58 4.88
N TYR A 231 0.75 -11.41 5.34
CA TYR A 231 1.05 -11.14 6.74
C TYR A 231 0.31 -9.90 7.28
N PRO A 232 -0.46 -10.04 8.37
CA PRO A 232 -1.22 -8.94 8.98
C PRO A 232 -0.43 -8.02 9.92
N SER A 233 -0.97 -6.84 10.22
CA SER A 233 -0.35 -5.79 11.05
C SER A 233 -0.09 -6.15 12.52
N ASP A 234 -0.92 -7.00 13.15
CA ASP A 234 -0.90 -7.13 14.62
C ASP A 234 -0.06 -8.30 15.19
N ALA A 235 0.99 -7.86 15.88
CA ALA A 235 1.59 -8.39 17.11
C ALA A 235 2.61 -9.54 17.07
N LYS A 236 3.87 -9.14 17.33
CA LYS A 236 4.85 -9.75 18.26
C LYS A 236 5.13 -11.27 18.16
N TYR A 237 4.99 -11.88 16.99
CA TYR A 237 5.47 -13.24 16.74
C TYR A 237 6.78 -13.25 15.93
N ASP A 238 7.56 -14.33 16.08
CA ASP A 238 8.87 -14.53 15.45
C ASP A 238 8.86 -14.37 13.91
N GLU A 239 7.70 -14.42 13.27
CA GLU A 239 7.54 -14.27 11.81
C GLU A 239 7.70 -12.83 11.31
N SER A 240 7.28 -11.80 12.08
CA SER A 240 7.57 -10.40 11.70
C SER A 240 9.06 -10.06 11.74
N ARG A 241 9.86 -10.91 12.41
CA ARG A 241 11.32 -10.85 12.46
C ARG A 241 11.97 -11.64 11.32
N ARG A 242 11.17 -12.28 10.44
CA ARG A 242 11.68 -13.00 9.27
C ARG A 242 11.84 -12.06 8.09
N VAL A 243 12.81 -12.40 7.25
CA VAL A 243 12.98 -11.81 5.92
C VAL A 243 11.83 -12.29 5.04
N PRO A 244 11.14 -11.40 4.30
CA PRO A 244 11.52 -10.02 3.95
C PRO A 244 10.95 -8.94 4.88
N PHE A 245 9.95 -9.26 5.71
CA PHE A 245 9.14 -8.29 6.45
C PHE A 245 9.97 -7.36 7.34
N VAL A 246 10.91 -7.92 8.12
CA VAL A 246 11.76 -7.11 9.02
C VAL A 246 12.62 -6.10 8.24
N VAL A 247 13.11 -6.49 7.07
CA VAL A 247 13.95 -5.65 6.21
C VAL A 247 13.12 -4.56 5.55
N LEU A 248 11.90 -4.87 5.11
CA LEU A 248 11.00 -3.89 4.50
C LEU A 248 10.47 -2.87 5.50
N GLN A 249 10.15 -3.30 6.73
CA GLN A 249 9.81 -2.36 7.82
C GLN A 249 10.98 -1.45 8.17
N ASP A 250 12.20 -1.99 8.19
CA ASP A 250 13.39 -1.18 8.43
C ASP A 250 13.67 -0.22 7.27
N ARG A 251 13.44 -0.64 6.01
CA ARG A 251 13.50 0.24 4.84
C ARG A 251 12.53 1.42 4.95
N LEU A 252 11.28 1.19 5.38
CA LEU A 252 10.32 2.28 5.64
C LEU A 252 10.89 3.28 6.66
N ARG A 253 11.44 2.79 7.78
CA ARG A 253 12.06 3.66 8.80
C ARG A 253 13.23 4.46 8.23
N ARG A 254 14.10 3.85 7.41
CA ARG A 254 15.23 4.55 6.76
C ARG A 254 14.74 5.61 5.79
N ALA A 255 13.77 5.28 4.93
CA ALA A 255 13.18 6.19 3.94
C ALA A 255 12.56 7.42 4.62
N LEU A 256 11.78 7.22 5.67
CA LEU A 256 11.18 8.31 6.46
C LEU A 256 12.21 9.18 7.19
N ASN A 257 13.36 8.60 7.56
CA ASN A 257 14.46 9.32 8.18
C ASN A 257 15.41 9.98 7.18
N HIS A 258 15.23 9.77 5.88
CA HIS A 258 15.99 10.49 4.87
C HIS A 258 15.65 11.98 4.95
N PRO A 259 16.64 12.90 4.92
CA PRO A 259 16.38 14.34 4.95
C PRO A 259 15.44 14.80 3.83
N GLU A 260 14.58 15.76 4.15
CA GLU A 260 13.72 16.48 3.20
C GLU A 260 12.74 15.59 2.41
N THR A 261 12.44 14.41 2.97
CA THR A 261 11.49 13.44 2.39
C THR A 261 10.12 14.07 2.25
N LEU A 262 9.50 13.92 1.07
CA LEU A 262 8.08 14.17 0.85
C LEU A 262 7.37 12.82 0.79
N MET A 263 6.48 12.55 1.74
CA MET A 263 5.67 11.34 1.75
C MET A 263 4.19 11.69 1.50
N ILE A 264 3.62 11.08 0.46
CA ILE A 264 2.20 11.17 0.14
C ILE A 264 1.52 9.88 0.62
N ILE A 265 0.51 10.00 1.48
CA ILE A 265 -0.22 8.86 2.03
C ILE A 265 -1.64 8.89 1.46
N SER A 266 -2.09 7.80 0.85
CA SER A 266 -3.42 7.71 0.23
C SER A 266 -4.03 6.32 0.41
N GLY A 267 -5.36 6.27 0.58
CA GLY A 267 -6.10 5.02 0.76
C GLY A 267 -5.76 4.25 2.04
N TYR A 268 -5.03 4.86 2.98
CA TYR A 268 -4.66 4.26 4.26
C TYR A 268 -5.58 4.78 5.38
N SER A 269 -6.21 3.85 6.11
CA SER A 269 -7.20 4.17 7.14
C SER A 269 -6.59 4.52 8.50
N PHE A 270 -5.26 4.43 8.66
CA PHE A 270 -4.60 4.53 9.97
C PHE A 270 -5.05 3.44 10.97
N GLY A 271 -5.47 2.27 10.46
CA GLY A 271 -5.87 1.13 11.29
C GLY A 271 -4.71 0.31 11.88
N ASP A 272 -3.46 0.54 11.45
CA ASP A 272 -2.28 -0.14 11.99
C ASP A 272 -1.50 0.81 12.91
N ALA A 273 -1.62 0.57 14.22
CA ALA A 273 -1.00 1.41 15.25
C ALA A 273 0.54 1.43 15.15
N HIS A 274 1.19 0.34 14.74
CA HIS A 274 2.64 0.27 14.66
C HIS A 274 3.17 1.09 13.47
N LEU A 275 2.51 1.01 12.33
CA LEU A 275 2.86 1.86 11.18
C LEU A 275 2.54 3.34 11.46
N ASN A 276 1.43 3.63 12.15
CA ASN A 276 1.10 4.98 12.61
C ASN A 276 2.21 5.56 13.50
N GLU A 277 2.68 4.81 14.49
CA GLU A 277 3.78 5.22 15.37
C GLU A 277 5.04 5.56 14.56
N VAL A 278 5.41 4.73 13.60
CA VAL A 278 6.58 4.97 12.73
C VAL A 278 6.43 6.27 11.92
N LEU A 279 5.25 6.51 11.34
CA LEU A 279 4.96 7.73 10.57
C LEU A 279 4.99 8.98 11.44
N PHE A 280 4.32 8.94 12.60
CA PHE A 280 4.23 10.09 13.52
C PHE A 280 5.58 10.41 14.16
N ASP A 281 6.36 9.41 14.56
CA ASP A 281 7.70 9.63 15.09
C ASP A 281 8.64 10.22 14.03
N ALA A 282 8.53 9.79 12.77
CA ALA A 282 9.30 10.36 11.68
C ALA A 282 8.96 11.84 11.46
N ALA A 283 7.67 12.19 11.37
CA ALA A 283 7.24 13.58 11.24
C ALA A 283 7.81 14.45 12.36
N ARG A 284 7.72 13.99 13.60
CA ARG A 284 8.21 14.71 14.79
C ARG A 284 9.73 14.87 14.80
N ARG A 285 10.50 13.85 14.38
CA ARG A 285 11.97 13.89 14.39
C ARG A 285 12.57 14.58 13.17
N ARG A 286 11.82 14.68 12.06
CA ARG A 286 12.29 15.23 10.78
C ARG A 286 11.45 16.44 10.36
N PRO A 287 11.61 17.60 11.00
CA PRO A 287 10.78 18.79 10.73
C PRO A 287 10.94 19.37 9.31
N ARG A 288 11.99 18.98 8.57
CA ARG A 288 12.17 19.35 7.16
C ARG A 288 11.53 18.35 6.18
N SER A 289 11.19 17.15 6.65
CA SER A 289 10.40 16.19 5.87
C SER A 289 8.93 16.55 6.00
N GLU A 290 8.12 16.16 5.03
CA GLU A 290 6.72 16.52 4.94
C GLU A 290 5.88 15.27 4.66
N LEU A 291 4.88 15.01 5.49
CA LEU A 291 3.94 13.91 5.33
C LEU A 291 2.56 14.49 5.03
N ILE A 292 1.96 14.08 3.92
CA ILE A 292 0.64 14.55 3.49
C ILE A 292 -0.30 13.35 3.43
N ALA A 293 -1.23 13.26 4.38
CA ALA A 293 -2.24 12.23 4.44
C ALA A 293 -3.53 12.70 3.78
N LEU A 294 -3.89 12.05 2.67
CA LEU A 294 -5.08 12.33 1.87
C LEU A 294 -6.16 11.31 2.24
N CYS A 295 -7.14 11.77 3.01
CA CYS A 295 -8.24 10.95 3.55
C CYS A 295 -9.44 11.01 2.60
N PHE A 296 -9.91 9.84 2.16
CA PHE A 296 -11.15 9.71 1.39
C PHE A 296 -12.38 10.08 2.23
N ASP A 297 -12.46 9.52 3.44
CA ASP A 297 -13.49 9.80 4.43
C ASP A 297 -13.07 10.96 5.36
N ALA A 298 -13.75 11.10 6.49
CA ALA A 298 -13.36 12.03 7.55
C ALA A 298 -11.92 11.78 8.01
N ILE A 299 -11.22 12.85 8.37
CA ILE A 299 -9.86 12.77 8.91
C ILE A 299 -9.94 12.05 10.28
N PRO A 300 -9.18 10.95 10.50
CA PRO A 300 -9.15 10.28 11.80
C PRO A 300 -8.74 11.22 12.93
N ASP A 301 -9.40 11.13 14.09
CA ASP A 301 -9.14 12.01 15.24
C ASP A 301 -7.67 11.96 15.68
N GLU A 302 -7.06 10.76 15.73
CA GLU A 302 -5.65 10.62 16.05
C GLU A 302 -4.76 11.40 15.06
N LEU A 303 -5.07 11.35 13.76
CA LEU A 303 -4.31 12.07 12.74
C LEU A 303 -4.48 13.58 12.88
N VAL A 304 -5.69 14.07 13.23
CA VAL A 304 -5.94 15.48 13.54
C VAL A 304 -5.08 15.93 14.73
N ASP A 305 -5.13 15.21 15.84
CA ASP A 305 -4.39 15.55 17.07
C ASP A 305 -2.88 15.64 16.83
N ARG A 306 -2.34 14.70 16.03
CA ARG A 306 -0.93 14.70 15.64
C ARG A 306 -0.59 15.86 14.70
N ALA A 307 -1.41 16.11 13.67
CA ALA A 307 -1.17 17.17 12.69
C ALA A 307 -1.26 18.58 13.31
N LEU A 308 -2.12 18.78 14.31
CA LEU A 308 -2.22 20.05 15.06
C LEU A 308 -0.92 20.40 15.82
N THR A 309 -0.18 19.40 16.28
CA THR A 309 1.05 19.58 17.07
C THR A 309 2.33 19.39 16.27
N THR A 310 2.24 18.87 15.04
CA THR A 310 3.36 18.53 14.17
C THR A 310 3.16 19.18 12.80
N PRO A 311 3.61 20.43 12.58
CA PRO A 311 3.23 21.23 11.39
C PRO A 311 3.59 20.63 10.02
N ASN A 312 4.57 19.73 9.99
CA ASN A 312 5.02 19.04 8.79
C ASN A 312 4.25 17.73 8.51
N LEU A 313 3.31 17.36 9.38
CA LEU A 313 2.28 16.35 9.14
C LEU A 313 0.99 17.06 8.76
N GLN A 314 0.50 16.82 7.55
CA GLN A 314 -0.72 17.41 7.01
C GLN A 314 -1.80 16.34 6.92
N ALA A 315 -2.99 16.68 7.38
CA ALA A 315 -4.15 15.83 7.32
C ALA A 315 -5.20 16.50 6.43
N VAL A 316 -5.56 15.85 5.33
CA VAL A 316 -6.32 16.48 4.25
C VAL A 316 -7.55 15.64 3.97
N GLY A 317 -8.73 16.20 4.25
CA GLY A 317 -10.01 15.59 3.93
C GLY A 317 -10.75 16.37 2.83
N ALA A 318 -11.93 15.88 2.48
CA ALA A 318 -12.75 16.43 1.41
C ALA A 318 -13.30 17.84 1.70
N GLN A 319 -13.57 18.18 2.96
CA GLN A 319 -14.20 19.45 3.37
C GLN A 319 -13.26 20.37 4.17
N GLU A 320 -12.31 19.78 4.87
CA GLU A 320 -11.38 20.48 5.76
C GLU A 320 -9.99 19.86 5.69
N ALA A 321 -9.02 20.57 6.25
CA ALA A 321 -7.67 20.07 6.43
C ALA A 321 -7.00 20.65 7.67
N VAL A 322 -6.01 19.92 8.18
CA VAL A 322 -5.02 20.40 9.14
C VAL A 322 -3.72 20.65 8.38
N LEU A 323 -3.42 21.90 8.10
CA LEU A 323 -2.20 22.32 7.39
C LEU A 323 -1.35 23.19 8.31
N GLY A 324 -0.06 22.84 8.46
CA GLY A 324 0.85 23.64 9.28
C GLY A 324 0.44 23.76 10.76
N GLY A 325 -0.31 22.78 11.29
CA GLY A 325 -0.87 22.83 12.65
C GLY A 325 -2.20 23.57 12.78
N VAL A 326 -2.81 24.01 11.68
CA VAL A 326 -4.08 24.76 11.69
C VAL A 326 -5.19 23.96 11.00
N ARG A 327 -6.24 23.63 11.75
CA ARG A 327 -7.48 23.03 11.23
C ARG A 327 -8.42 24.11 10.67
N ALA A 328 -8.82 23.98 9.42
CA ALA A 328 -9.81 24.86 8.80
C ALA A 328 -10.49 24.18 7.60
N ASP A 329 -11.69 24.67 7.26
CA ASP A 329 -12.42 24.25 6.05
C ASP A 329 -11.74 24.75 4.78
N TRP A 330 -11.99 24.08 3.65
CA TRP A 330 -11.55 24.54 2.34
C TRP A 330 -12.33 25.76 1.86
N GLU A 331 -11.63 26.77 1.39
CA GLU A 331 -12.20 27.84 0.57
C GLU A 331 -12.38 27.35 -0.86
N ALA A 332 -13.61 27.43 -1.36
CA ALA A 332 -13.94 27.01 -2.71
C ALA A 332 -13.12 27.82 -3.74
N PRO A 333 -12.39 27.16 -4.65
CA PRO A 333 -11.66 27.85 -5.71
C PRO A 333 -12.62 28.44 -6.73
N SER A 334 -12.24 29.56 -7.37
CA SER A 334 -13.00 30.14 -8.47
C SER A 334 -13.04 29.22 -9.70
N GLU A 335 -11.92 28.55 -9.95
CA GLU A 335 -11.73 27.57 -11.01
C GLU A 335 -10.71 26.53 -10.53
N ALA A 336 -11.00 25.26 -10.74
CA ALA A 336 -10.10 24.17 -10.44
C ALA A 336 -10.42 22.96 -11.34
N PRO A 337 -9.40 22.16 -11.71
CA PRO A 337 -9.61 20.90 -12.41
C PRO A 337 -10.55 19.96 -11.63
N ALA A 338 -11.33 19.15 -12.35
CA ALA A 338 -12.35 18.27 -11.76
C ALA A 338 -11.77 17.13 -10.89
N ASP A 339 -10.51 16.77 -11.08
CA ASP A 339 -9.77 15.83 -10.21
C ASP A 339 -9.15 16.51 -8.98
N LEU A 340 -9.29 17.84 -8.85
CA LEU A 340 -8.87 18.59 -7.68
C LEU A 340 -10.06 19.05 -6.85
N TRP A 341 -11.09 19.61 -7.48
CA TRP A 341 -12.29 20.11 -6.81
C TRP A 341 -13.55 19.62 -7.53
N ARG A 342 -14.41 18.92 -6.80
CA ARG A 342 -15.62 18.32 -7.35
C ARG A 342 -16.76 18.37 -6.34
N ASP A 343 -17.94 18.77 -6.79
CA ASP A 343 -19.16 18.81 -5.96
C ASP A 343 -18.98 19.58 -4.64
N GLY A 344 -18.21 20.68 -4.68
CA GLY A 344 -17.92 21.52 -3.52
C GLY A 344 -16.93 20.90 -2.52
N ARG A 345 -16.15 19.90 -2.94
CA ARG A 345 -15.21 19.15 -2.10
C ARG A 345 -13.86 18.99 -2.77
N LEU A 346 -12.80 18.90 -1.97
CA LEU A 346 -11.49 18.49 -2.43
C LEU A 346 -11.54 17.00 -2.83
N ALA A 347 -11.09 16.70 -4.04
CA ALA A 347 -11.19 15.36 -4.62
C ALA A 347 -9.96 14.47 -4.32
N LEU A 348 -8.83 15.04 -3.86
CA LEU A 348 -7.54 14.34 -3.70
C LEU A 348 -7.54 13.23 -2.65
N GLY A 349 -8.57 13.13 -1.80
CA GLY A 349 -8.75 11.99 -0.89
C GLY A 349 -9.09 10.69 -1.64
N ASP A 350 -9.68 10.78 -2.84
CA ASP A 350 -9.90 9.64 -3.73
C ASP A 350 -8.65 9.37 -4.57
N PHE A 351 -8.14 8.14 -4.49
CA PHE A 351 -6.92 7.74 -5.19
C PHE A 351 -7.02 7.94 -6.72
N ARG A 352 -8.21 7.81 -7.31
CA ARG A 352 -8.43 8.06 -8.76
C ARG A 352 -8.08 9.49 -9.15
N HIS A 353 -8.52 10.42 -8.32
CA HIS A 353 -8.33 11.84 -8.51
C HIS A 353 -6.91 12.26 -8.13
N LEU A 354 -6.33 11.67 -7.08
CA LEU A 354 -4.91 11.84 -6.76
C LEU A 354 -4.00 11.37 -7.90
N ALA A 355 -4.22 10.17 -8.43
CA ALA A 355 -3.41 9.61 -9.52
C ALA A 355 -3.50 10.47 -10.79
N SER A 356 -4.70 10.94 -11.12
CA SER A 356 -4.93 11.88 -12.23
C SER A 356 -4.20 13.21 -12.01
N PHE A 357 -4.28 13.76 -10.80
CA PHE A 357 -3.59 14.98 -10.42
C PHE A 357 -2.06 14.82 -10.55
N LEU A 358 -1.49 13.73 -10.00
CA LEU A 358 -0.06 13.46 -10.04
C LEU A 358 0.46 13.27 -11.48
N ALA A 359 -0.28 12.51 -12.31
CA ALA A 359 0.04 12.32 -13.71
C ALA A 359 -0.01 13.65 -14.48
N ARG A 360 -1.00 14.52 -14.22
CA ARG A 360 -1.08 15.84 -14.86
C ARG A 360 0.03 16.78 -14.40
N SER A 361 0.34 16.82 -13.11
CA SER A 361 1.38 17.70 -12.55
C SER A 361 2.78 17.31 -13.02
N SER A 362 2.94 16.15 -13.64
CA SER A 362 4.19 15.67 -14.21
C SER A 362 3.91 14.70 -15.36
N PRO A 363 3.51 15.23 -16.53
CA PRO A 363 3.05 14.40 -17.65
C PRO A 363 4.15 13.45 -18.13
N PRO A 364 3.81 12.21 -18.51
CA PRO A 364 4.74 11.33 -19.19
C PRO A 364 5.08 11.92 -20.57
N GLU A 365 6.23 11.55 -21.11
CA GLU A 365 6.70 12.01 -22.43
C GLU A 365 7.12 10.80 -23.29
N GLY A 366 7.01 10.94 -24.61
CA GLY A 366 7.54 9.96 -25.57
C GLY A 366 6.84 8.60 -25.52
N GLU A 367 7.61 7.51 -25.44
CA GLU A 367 7.06 6.15 -25.48
C GLU A 367 6.12 5.85 -24.30
N LEU A 368 6.42 6.40 -23.11
CA LEU A 368 5.58 6.21 -21.92
C LEU A 368 4.21 6.89 -22.10
N GLU A 369 4.17 8.07 -22.70
CA GLU A 369 2.93 8.79 -23.01
C GLU A 369 2.07 8.01 -24.01
N ALA A 370 2.67 7.53 -25.10
CA ALA A 370 1.99 6.74 -26.11
C ALA A 370 1.41 5.42 -25.54
N ARG A 371 2.19 4.71 -24.71
CA ARG A 371 1.74 3.49 -24.04
C ARG A 371 0.61 3.75 -23.06
N LEU A 372 0.73 4.81 -22.25
CA LEU A 372 -0.33 5.20 -21.32
C LEU A 372 -1.62 5.49 -22.09
N ALA A 373 -1.57 6.31 -23.14
CA ALA A 373 -2.76 6.64 -23.94
C ALA A 373 -3.45 5.40 -24.54
N ASP A 374 -2.67 4.45 -25.10
CA ASP A 374 -3.19 3.20 -25.65
C ASP A 374 -3.85 2.31 -24.57
N LEU A 375 -3.19 2.14 -23.42
CA LEU A 375 -3.73 1.32 -22.32
C LEU A 375 -4.99 1.94 -21.72
N LEU A 376 -5.04 3.27 -21.57
CA LEU A 376 -6.21 3.96 -21.06
C LEU A 376 -7.40 3.87 -22.03
N ALA A 377 -7.15 3.94 -23.35
CA ALA A 377 -8.19 3.74 -24.36
C ALA A 377 -8.78 2.32 -24.29
N LYS A 378 -7.93 1.29 -24.19
CA LYS A 378 -8.37 -0.11 -24.03
C LYS A 378 -9.16 -0.35 -22.75
N ALA A 379 -8.73 0.25 -21.63
CA ALA A 379 -9.45 0.14 -20.36
C ALA A 379 -10.85 0.76 -20.45
N ALA A 380 -10.98 1.91 -21.13
CA ALA A 380 -12.27 2.55 -21.35
C ALA A 380 -13.21 1.70 -22.22
N GLU A 381 -12.69 1.04 -23.26
CA GLU A 381 -13.47 0.14 -24.12
C GLU A 381 -13.94 -1.12 -23.37
N GLY A 382 -13.08 -1.71 -22.52
CA GLY A 382 -13.40 -2.88 -21.70
C GLY A 382 -14.43 -2.61 -20.59
N ALA A 383 -14.51 -1.38 -20.08
CA ALA A 383 -15.52 -0.97 -19.09
C ALA A 383 -16.93 -0.78 -19.68
N HIS A 384 -17.06 -0.76 -21.01
CA HIS A 384 -18.32 -0.58 -21.74
C HIS A 384 -18.86 -1.88 -22.38
N ALA A 385 -18.13 -2.99 -22.26
CA ALA A 385 -18.55 -4.34 -22.67
C ALA A 385 -19.08 -5.13 -21.46
#